data_AF-A0A5K0UW59-F1
#
_entry.id   AF-A0A5K0UW59-F1
#
_cell.length_a   1.000
_cell.length_b   1.000
_cell.length_c   1.000
_cell.angle_alpha   90.00
_cell.angle_beta   90.00
_cell.angle_gamma   90.00
#
_symmetry.space_group_name_H-M   'P 1'
#
loop_
_entity.id
_entity.type
_entity.pdbx_description
1 polymer ?
#
loop_
_entity_poly.entity_id
_entity_poly.type
_entity_poly.pdbx_seq_one_letter_code
_entity_poly.pdbx_strand_id
1 'polypeptide(L)' 'MWFLCVFYHRLLDYRRPEVESLAELFGAFGDDSAAITNRSLQWELPENHHPDSPFHFVSLPSEEIAANIARR' A
#
# COMPACT_ATOMS: atom_id res chain seq x y z
N MET A 1 -0.57 10.27 4.30
CA MET A 1 -1.90 10.07 4.90
C MET A 1 -2.12 8.58 5.06
N TRP A 2 -2.79 8.14 6.12
CA TRP A 2 -3.07 6.73 6.36
C TRP A 2 -4.39 6.31 5.70
N PHE A 3 -4.37 5.19 4.99
CA PHE A 3 -5.53 4.61 4.32
C PHE A 3 -5.71 3.15 4.76
N LEU A 4 -6.97 2.74 4.93
CA LEU A 4 -7.32 1.35 5.25
C LEU A 4 -7.46 0.52 3.98
N CYS A 5 -6.59 -0.47 3.81
CA CYS A 5 -6.75 -1.54 2.82
C CYS A 5 -7.55 -2.70 3.43
N VAL A 6 -8.55 -3.17 2.69
CA VAL A 6 -9.34 -4.36 3.04
C VAL A 6 -9.08 -5.45 2.01
N PHE A 7 -8.31 -6.47 2.39
CA PHE A 7 -7.95 -7.59 1.52
C PHE A 7 -8.88 -8.79 1.75
N TYR A 8 -9.90 -8.95 0.91
CA TYR A 8 -10.89 -10.05 1.02
C TYR A 8 -10.33 -11.46 0.69
N HIS A 9 -9.04 -11.59 0.40
CA HIS A 9 -8.39 -12.87 0.08
C HIS A 9 -7.16 -13.11 0.94
N ARG A 10 -6.96 -14.37 1.33
CA ARG A 10 -5.94 -14.84 2.30
C ARG A 10 -4.50 -14.74 1.82
N LEU A 11 -4.27 -14.39 0.55
CA LEU A 11 -2.94 -14.28 -0.05
C LEU A 11 -2.33 -12.89 0.22
N LEU A 12 -2.20 -12.54 1.50
CA LEU A 12 -1.66 -11.25 1.96
C LEU A 12 -0.24 -11.01 1.43
N ASP A 13 0.54 -12.07 1.26
CA ASP A 13 1.91 -12.06 0.72
C ASP A 13 2.01 -11.38 -0.65
N TYR A 14 0.92 -11.40 -1.43
CA TYR A 14 0.87 -10.77 -2.77
C TYR A 14 0.23 -9.39 -2.74
N ARG A 15 -0.64 -9.12 -1.76
CA ARG A 15 -1.44 -7.88 -1.72
C ARG A 15 -0.63 -6.65 -1.36
N ARG A 16 0.33 -6.77 -0.44
CA ARG A 16 1.22 -5.65 -0.08
C ARG A 16 2.14 -5.29 -1.26
N PRO A 17 2.87 -6.24 -1.88
CA PRO A 17 3.64 -5.95 -3.10
C PRO A 17 2.82 -5.38 -4.25
N GLU A 18 1.57 -5.85 -4.43
CA GLU A 18 0.66 -5.31 -5.44
C GLU A 18 0.36 -3.82 -5.20
N VAL A 19 0.02 -3.44 -3.96
CA VAL A 19 -0.21 -2.04 -3.61
C VAL A 19 1.05 -1.20 -3.80
N GLU A 20 2.23 -1.70 -3.43
CA GLU A 20 3.49 -0.99 -3.63
C GLU A 20 3.80 -0.77 -5.12
N SER A 21 3.60 -1.79 -5.94
CA SER A 21 3.80 -1.69 -7.41
C SER A 21 2.86 -0.67 -8.04
N LEU A 22 1.61 -0.60 -7.58
CA LEU A 22 0.64 0.37 -8.07
C LEU A 22 0.92 1.77 -7.55
N ALA A 23 1.36 1.90 -6.30
CA ALA A 23 1.79 3.18 -5.76
C ALA A 23 2.97 3.74 -6.56
N GLU A 24 3.93 2.89 -6.94
CA GLU A 24 5.01 3.26 -7.86
C GLU A 24 4.47 3.70 -9.22
N LEU A 25 3.58 2.90 -9.83
CA LEU A 25 2.95 3.22 -11.11
C LEU A 25 2.23 4.57 -11.11
N PHE A 26 1.61 4.93 -9.99
CA PHE A 26 0.89 6.19 -9.81
C PHE A 26 1.76 7.33 -9.24
N GLY A 27 3.08 7.15 -9.17
CA GLY A 27 4.00 8.22 -8.81
C GLY A 27 4.08 8.54 -7.32
N ALA A 28 3.70 7.61 -6.42
CA ALA A 28 3.75 7.81 -4.97
C ALA A 28 5.16 8.09 -4.41
N PHE A 29 6.18 7.83 -5.22
CA PHE A 29 7.57 7.89 -4.81
C PHE A 29 8.38 9.03 -5.45
N GLY A 30 7.77 9.83 -6.34
CA GLY A 30 8.44 10.92 -7.06
C GLY A 30 9.44 10.48 -8.14
N ASP A 31 9.77 11.41 -9.05
CA ASP A 31 10.60 11.21 -10.26
C ASP A 31 12.10 11.01 -10.00
N ASP A 32 12.57 11.04 -8.74
CA ASP A 32 13.98 10.89 -8.40
C ASP A 32 14.51 9.46 -8.64
N SER A 33 14.80 9.16 -9.90
CA SER A 33 15.41 7.91 -10.40
C SER A 33 16.75 7.52 -9.73
N ALA A 34 17.24 8.29 -8.75
CA ALA A 34 18.52 8.09 -8.08
C ALA A 34 18.51 7.05 -6.94
N ALA A 35 17.34 6.55 -6.50
CA ALA A 35 17.26 5.58 -5.39
C ALA A 35 16.22 4.48 -5.65
N ILE A 36 16.47 3.66 -6.66
CA ILE A 36 15.61 2.51 -7.06
C ILE A 36 15.58 1.41 -5.98
N THR A 37 16.47 1.43 -4.98
CA THR A 37 16.73 0.24 -4.16
C THR A 37 15.97 0.12 -2.84
N ASN A 38 15.08 1.04 -2.44
CA ASN A 38 14.42 0.93 -1.11
C ASN A 38 13.12 1.74 -0.93
N ARG A 39 12.32 1.91 -1.98
CA ARG A 39 11.05 2.65 -1.87
C ARG A 39 9.91 1.73 -1.43
N SER A 40 9.84 1.43 -0.14
CA SER A 40 8.70 0.71 0.47
C SER A 40 7.70 1.70 1.08
N LEU A 41 6.41 1.41 0.95
CA LEU A 41 5.39 2.17 1.68
C LEU A 41 5.49 1.85 3.18
N GLN A 42 5.05 2.80 4.02
CA GLN A 42 4.88 2.50 5.44
C GLN A 42 3.57 1.76 5.64
N TRP A 43 3.64 0.67 6.39
CA TRP A 43 2.53 -0.20 6.69
C TRP A 43 2.34 -0.30 8.19
N GLU A 44 1.09 -0.34 8.62
CA GLU A 44 0.71 -0.52 10.02
C GLU A 44 -0.44 -1.52 10.12
N LEU A 45 -0.47 -2.28 11.21
CA LEU A 45 -1.55 -3.21 11.53
C LEU A 45 -2.44 -2.58 12.60
N PRO A 46 -3.77 -2.80 12.57
CA PRO A 46 -4.65 -2.33 13.65
C PRO A 46 -4.23 -2.90 15.03
N GLU A 47 -4.51 -2.17 16.12
CA GLU A 47 -4.08 -2.54 17.50
C GLU A 47 -4.49 -3.96 17.93
N ASN A 48 -5.59 -4.50 17.40
CA ASN A 48 -6.07 -5.87 17.68
C ASN A 48 -6.01 -6.77 16.43
N HIS A 49 -4.92 -6.68 15.66
CA HIS A 49 -4.76 -7.45 14.43
C HIS A 49 -4.71 -8.97 14.69
N HIS A 50 -5.62 -9.70 14.05
CA HIS A 50 -5.56 -11.16 13.92
C HIS A 50 -4.84 -11.53 12.62
N PRO A 51 -4.04 -12.61 12.54
CA PRO A 51 -3.35 -13.01 11.31
C PRO A 51 -4.27 -13.18 10.08
N ASP A 52 -5.52 -13.60 10.31
CA ASP A 52 -6.55 -13.71 9.26
C ASP A 52 -7.34 -12.42 9.00
N SER A 53 -6.98 -11.32 9.66
CA SER A 53 -7.66 -10.03 9.51
C SER A 53 -7.33 -9.42 8.15
N PRO A 54 -8.35 -8.97 7.39
CA PRO A 54 -8.14 -8.35 6.08
C PRO A 54 -7.62 -6.91 6.17
N PHE A 55 -7.54 -6.33 7.37
CA PHE A 55 -7.32 -4.91 7.59
C PHE A 55 -5.84 -4.55 7.74
N HIS A 56 -5.36 -3.69 6.85
CA HIS A 56 -4.00 -3.16 6.85
C HIS A 56 -4.05 -1.65 6.62
N PHE A 57 -3.23 -0.89 7.33
CA PHE A 57 -3.04 0.53 7.05
C PHE A 57 -1.81 0.74 6.18
N VAL A 58 -1.92 1.66 5.22
CA VAL A 58 -0.83 2.08 4.35
C VAL A 58 -0.72 3.59 4.33
N SER A 59 0.50 4.11 4.41
CA SER A 59 0.77 5.54 4.28
C SER A 59 1.02 5.89 2.82
N LEU A 60 0.13 6.68 2.23
CA LEU A 60 0.23 7.18 0.87
C LEU A 60 0.31 8.71 0.84
N PRO A 61 0.98 9.31 -0.16
CA PRO A 61 1.19 10.76 -0.22
C PRO A 61 -0.07 11.54 -0.63
N SER A 62 -1.03 10.92 -1.33
CA SER A 62 -2.26 11.58 -1.77
C SER A 62 -3.48 10.66 -1.79
N GLU A 63 -4.66 11.25 -1.65
CA GLU A 63 -5.95 10.56 -1.82
C GLU A 63 -6.18 10.11 -3.26
N GLU A 64 -5.70 10.89 -4.25
CA GLU A 64 -5.76 10.52 -5.67
C GLU A 64 -5.05 9.19 -5.94
N ILE A 65 -3.84 9.01 -5.40
CA ILE A 65 -3.10 7.76 -5.51
C ILE A 65 -3.86 6.62 -4.83
N ALA A 66 -4.38 6.85 -3.62
CA ALA A 66 -5.19 5.85 -2.92
C ALA A 66 -6.43 5.44 -3.72
N ALA A 67 -7.11 6.38 -4.37
CA ALA A 67 -8.25 6.11 -5.23
C ALA A 67 -7.88 5.35 -6.51
N ASN A 68 -6.77 5.70 -7.15
CA ASN A 68 -6.28 4.99 -8.33
C ASN A 68 -5.87 3.56 -8.00
N ILE A 69 -5.20 3.37 -6.86
CA ILE A 69 -4.93 2.06 -6.26
C ILE A 69 -6.27 1.34 -6.03
N ALA A 70 -7.26 1.92 -5.36
CA ALA A 70 -8.51 1.21 -5.08
C ALA A 70 -9.34 0.81 -6.33
N ARG A 71 -9.12 1.45 -7.49
CA ARG A 71 -9.87 1.22 -8.73
C ARG A 71 -9.34 0.09 -9.62
N ARG A 72 -8.15 -0.46 -9.34
CA ARG A 72 -7.62 -1.60 -10.12
C ARG A 72 -8.28 -2.92 -9.76
#